data_AF-A0A232F5I5-F1
#
_entry.id   AF-A0A232F5I5-F1
#
_cell.length_a   1.000
_cell.length_b   1.000
_cell.length_c   1.000
_cell.angle_alpha   90.00
_cell.angle_beta   90.00
_cell.angle_gamma   90.00
#
_symmetry.space_group_name_H-M   'P 1'
#
loop_
_entity.id
_entity.type
_entity.pdbx_description
1 polymer ?
#
loop_
_entity_poly.entity_id
_entity_poly.type
_entity_poly.pdbx_seq_one_letter_code
_entity_poly.pdbx_strand_id
1 'polypeptide(L)'
;MMLAMFAAETMPLPSRNVYTSDLAQFFINIFKKAVEHRRQEMVKRKYFLSLLMQLMDSRRVEQDSEASKTYPSNTENFDKLSLEEAAAQAFIFFIAGYETTSSTVQ
;
A
#
# COMPACT_ATOMS: atom_id res chain seq x y z
N MET A 1 -12.91 7.21 -13.26
CA MET A 1 -11.67 6.78 -12.60
C MET A 1 -10.60 6.21 -13.54
N MET A 2 -10.96 5.38 -14.55
CA MET A 2 -9.98 4.90 -15.56
C MET A 2 -9.32 6.05 -16.35
N LEU A 3 -10.04 7.15 -16.59
CA LEU A 3 -9.50 8.37 -17.23
C LEU A 3 -8.46 9.10 -16.35
N ALA A 4 -8.59 9.02 -15.01
CA ALA A 4 -7.67 9.67 -14.08
C ALA A 4 -6.35 8.91 -13.95
N MET A 5 -6.37 7.58 -14.13
CA MET A 5 -5.16 6.76 -14.13
C MET A 5 -4.27 7.01 -15.35
N PHE A 6 -4.85 7.37 -16.50
CA PHE A 6 -4.10 7.79 -17.69
C PHE A 6 -3.65 9.26 -17.65
N ALA A 7 -4.35 10.13 -16.90
CA ALA A 7 -3.98 11.55 -16.77
C ALA A 7 -2.80 11.80 -15.82
N ALA A 8 -2.47 10.83 -14.94
CA ALA A 8 -1.39 10.95 -13.96
C ALA A 8 0.02 11.11 -14.59
N GLU A 9 0.21 10.72 -15.85
CA GLU A 9 1.48 10.90 -16.58
C GLU A 9 1.76 12.34 -17.01
N THR A 10 0.76 13.24 -16.98
CA THR A 10 0.91 14.63 -17.47
C THR A 10 0.53 15.70 -16.44
N MET A 11 0.07 15.31 -15.25
CA MET A 11 -0.39 16.26 -14.24
C MET A 11 0.79 16.74 -13.38
N PRO A 12 1.06 18.05 -13.30
CA PRO A 12 2.00 18.57 -12.32
C PRO A 12 1.46 18.25 -10.92
N LEU A 13 2.27 17.58 -10.10
CA LEU A 13 1.93 17.25 -8.72
C LEU A 13 1.46 18.54 -8.01
N PRO A 14 0.32 18.52 -7.29
CA PRO A 14 -0.12 19.69 -6.56
C PRO A 14 0.97 20.09 -5.57
N SER A 15 1.51 21.30 -5.74
CA SER A 15 2.61 21.88 -4.95
C SER A 15 2.24 22.18 -3.49
N ARG A 16 0.99 21.89 -3.11
CA ARG A 16 0.44 22.10 -1.78
C ARG A 16 0.09 20.73 -1.19
N ASN A 17 0.64 20.43 -0.01
CA ASN A 17 0.30 19.22 0.73
C ASN A 17 -1.22 19.14 0.92
N VAL A 18 -1.87 18.23 0.18
CA VAL A 18 -3.34 18.08 0.16
C VAL A 18 -3.84 17.50 1.49
N TYR A 19 -2.96 16.82 2.22
CA TYR A 19 -3.27 16.16 3.49
C TYR A 19 -2.68 16.94 4.67
N THR A 20 -3.46 17.12 5.74
CA THR A 20 -2.94 17.71 6.98
C THR A 20 -2.00 16.73 7.67
N SER A 21 -0.99 17.25 8.36
CA SER A 21 -0.03 16.41 9.11
C SER A 21 -0.73 15.52 10.14
N ASP A 22 -1.81 16.01 10.75
CA ASP A 22 -2.60 15.28 11.74
C ASP A 22 -3.28 14.04 11.15
N LEU A 23 -3.86 14.16 9.94
CA LEU A 23 -4.48 13.02 9.26
C LEU A 23 -3.43 11.96 8.86
N ALA A 24 -2.27 12.40 8.38
CA ALA A 24 -1.17 11.51 8.06
C ALA A 24 -0.67 10.76 9.30
N GLN A 25 -0.44 11.46 10.42
CA GLN A 25 -0.05 10.84 11.67
C GLN A 25 -1.11 9.89 12.23
N PHE A 26 -2.38 10.26 12.14
CA PHE A 26 -3.49 9.40 12.54
C PHE A 26 -3.48 8.09 11.75
N PHE A 27 -3.37 8.15 10.43
CA PHE A 27 -3.37 6.96 9.58
C PHE A 27 -2.13 6.09 9.83
N ILE A 28 -0.93 6.69 9.92
CA ILE A 28 0.32 5.97 10.23
C ILE A 28 0.19 5.25 11.58
N ASN A 29 -0.37 5.92 12.60
CA ASN A 29 -0.58 5.33 13.92
C ASN A 29 -1.55 4.14 13.89
N ILE A 30 -2.63 4.22 13.12
CA ILE A 30 -3.56 3.10 12.93
C ILE A 30 -2.88 1.94 12.20
N PHE A 31 -2.17 2.24 11.11
CA PHE A 31 -1.43 1.24 10.34
C PHE A 31 -0.42 0.51 11.22
N LYS A 32 0.36 1.26 12.01
CA LYS A 32 1.31 0.71 12.99
C LYS A 32 0.64 -0.23 13.99
N LYS A 33 -0.49 0.17 14.57
CA LYS A 33 -1.26 -0.68 15.50
C LYS A 33 -1.76 -1.96 14.83
N ALA A 34 -2.22 -1.87 13.59
CA ALA A 34 -2.70 -3.03 12.83
C ALA A 34 -1.57 -4.04 12.52
N VAL A 35 -0.38 -3.54 12.16
CA VAL A 35 0.82 -4.38 11.96
C VAL A 35 1.25 -5.04 13.26
N GLU A 36 1.32 -4.27 14.36
CA GLU A 36 1.74 -4.79 15.66
C GLU A 36 0.79 -5.87 16.19
N HIS A 37 -0.51 -5.58 16.19
CA HIS A 37 -1.55 -6.55 16.56
C HIS A 37 -1.41 -7.85 15.78
N ARG A 38 -1.12 -7.74 14.48
CA ARG A 38 -0.97 -8.90 13.63
C ARG A 38 0.31 -9.71 13.87
N ARG A 39 1.41 -9.03 14.18
CA ARG A 39 2.66 -9.69 14.57
C ARG A 39 2.46 -10.50 15.86
N GLN A 40 1.64 -10.00 16.79
CA GLN A 40 1.33 -10.67 18.04
C GLN A 40 0.40 -11.89 17.88
N GLU A 41 -0.62 -11.81 17.03
CA GLU A 41 -1.63 -12.88 16.92
C GLU A 41 -1.21 -14.07 16.02
N MET A 42 -0.04 -14.05 15.37
CA MET A 42 0.50 -15.12 14.50
C MET A 42 -0.47 -15.75 13.47
N VAL A 43 -1.58 -15.09 13.14
CA VAL A 43 -2.52 -15.59 12.14
C VAL A 43 -1.90 -15.42 10.75
N LYS A 44 -1.43 -16.53 10.16
CA LYS A 44 -0.94 -16.55 8.77
C LYS A 44 -2.13 -16.56 7.80
N ARG A 45 -2.62 -15.37 7.45
CA ARG A 45 -3.56 -15.17 6.32
C ARG A 45 -2.83 -14.38 5.24
N LYS A 46 -2.94 -14.83 3.98
CA LYS A 46 -2.40 -14.13 2.81
C LYS A 46 -3.41 -13.10 2.31
N TYR A 47 -3.12 -11.82 2.48
CA TYR A 47 -3.92 -10.69 1.99
C TYR A 47 -3.04 -9.42 1.96
N PHE A 48 -3.57 -8.30 1.50
CA PHE A 48 -2.77 -7.11 1.18
C PHE A 48 -1.79 -6.66 2.29
N LEU A 49 -2.22 -6.57 3.54
CA LEU A 49 -1.34 -6.18 4.65
C LEU A 49 -0.20 -7.20 4.89
N SER A 50 -0.42 -8.49 4.64
CA SER A 50 0.67 -9.47 4.75
C SER A 50 1.72 -9.29 3.65
N LEU A 51 1.33 -8.84 2.46
CA LEU A 51 2.27 -8.53 1.38
C LEU A 51 3.12 -7.30 1.75
N LEU A 52 2.48 -6.26 2.32
CA LEU A 52 3.21 -5.08 2.82
C LEU A 52 4.19 -5.46 3.95
N MET A 53 3.78 -6.29 4.90
CA MET A 53 4.70 -6.78 5.94
C MET A 53 5.85 -7.59 5.37
N GLN A 54 5.61 -8.44 4.36
CA GLN A 54 6.69 -9.14 3.67
C GLN A 54 7.66 -8.18 2.96
N LEU A 55 7.17 -7.10 2.36
CA LEU A 55 8.01 -6.07 1.73
C LEU A 55 8.77 -5.21 2.75
N MET A 56 8.22 -5.04 3.96
CA MET A 56 8.93 -4.39 5.07
C MET A 56 10.03 -5.30 5.64
N ASP A 57 9.75 -6.58 5.81
CA ASP A 57 10.66 -7.54 6.44
C ASP A 57 11.73 -8.05 5.45
N SER A 58 11.36 -8.20 4.17
CA SER A 58 12.16 -8.78 3.08
C SER A 58 12.07 -7.94 1.80
N ARG A 59 13.14 -7.94 1.00
CA ARG A 59 13.15 -7.25 -0.32
C ARG A 59 12.31 -7.95 -1.39
N ARG A 60 11.70 -9.09 -1.05
CA ARG A 60 10.93 -9.94 -1.97
C ARG A 60 9.68 -10.44 -1.26
N VAL A 61 8.62 -10.57 -2.04
CA VAL A 61 7.39 -11.26 -1.64
C VAL A 61 7.54 -12.71 -2.07
N GLU A 62 7.34 -13.64 -1.14
CA GLU A 62 7.35 -15.07 -1.46
C GLU A 62 6.09 -15.40 -2.29
N GLN A 63 6.28 -15.83 -3.54
CA GLN A 63 5.21 -16.27 -4.43
C GLN A 63 5.23 -17.79 -4.59
N ASP A 64 4.11 -18.44 -4.29
CA ASP A 64 3.94 -19.91 -4.35
C ASP A 64 3.47 -20.42 -5.73
N SER A 65 3.48 -19.61 -6.79
CA SER A 65 2.83 -20.01 -8.05
C SER A 65 3.52 -19.48 -9.31
N GLU A 66 3.42 -20.28 -10.38
CA GLU A 66 3.86 -20.15 -11.78
C GLU A 66 3.63 -18.77 -12.48
N ALA A 67 3.13 -17.75 -11.78
CA ALA A 67 2.94 -16.39 -12.29
C ALA A 67 4.24 -15.59 -12.45
N SER A 68 5.37 -16.11 -11.96
CA SER A 68 6.69 -15.48 -11.98
C SER A 68 7.34 -15.38 -13.38
N LYS A 69 6.73 -15.95 -14.42
CA LYS A 69 7.27 -15.90 -15.80
C LYS A 69 6.84 -14.67 -16.60
N THR A 70 5.82 -13.94 -16.16
CA THR A 70 5.23 -12.84 -16.95
C THR A 70 5.85 -11.47 -16.64
N TYR A 71 6.40 -11.28 -15.43
CA TYR A 71 7.07 -10.03 -15.07
C TYR A 71 8.42 -10.37 -14.42
N PRO A 72 9.56 -10.10 -15.08
CA PRO A 72 10.84 -10.19 -14.42
C PRO A 72 10.82 -9.22 -13.24
N SER A 73 10.78 -9.77 -12.02
CA SER A 73 11.02 -8.96 -10.83
C SER A 73 12.50 -8.60 -10.87
N ASN A 74 12.85 -7.50 -11.56
CA ASN A 74 14.13 -6.82 -11.43
C ASN A 74 14.20 -6.24 -10.00
N THR A 75 14.34 -7.11 -9.01
CA THR A 75 14.37 -6.78 -7.58
C THR A 75 15.78 -6.44 -7.10
N GLU A 76 16.76 -6.33 -8.01
CA GLU A 76 18.17 -6.17 -7.64
C GLU A 76 18.46 -4.82 -6.95
N ASN A 77 17.56 -3.83 -7.08
CA ASN A 77 17.75 -2.47 -6.55
C ASN A 77 16.61 -1.94 -5.66
N PHE A 78 15.69 -2.77 -5.19
CA PHE A 78 14.63 -2.29 -4.29
C PHE A 78 15.03 -2.48 -2.82
N ASP A 79 15.08 -1.37 -2.09
CA ASP A 79 15.22 -1.39 -0.63
C ASP A 79 13.95 -1.88 0.05
N LYS A 80 14.09 -2.28 1.32
CA LYS A 80 12.95 -2.69 2.15
C LYS A 80 12.02 -1.50 2.35
N LEU A 81 10.72 -1.75 2.38
CA LEU A 81 9.73 -0.72 2.62
C LEU A 81 9.82 -0.25 4.08
N SER A 82 9.92 1.06 4.32
CA SER A 82 9.74 1.62 5.66
C SER A 82 8.29 1.52 6.12
N LEU A 83 8.04 1.69 7.43
CA LEU A 83 6.68 1.67 7.99
C LEU A 83 5.82 2.78 7.38
N GLU A 84 6.42 3.95 7.18
CA GLU A 84 5.80 5.14 6.61
C GLU A 84 5.44 4.92 5.13
N GLU A 85 6.34 4.33 4.34
CA GLU A 85 6.07 3.98 2.95
C GLU A 85 5.00 2.89 2.84
N ALA A 86 5.02 1.88 3.72
CA ALA A 86 3.98 0.85 3.79
C ALA A 86 2.61 1.45 4.13
N ALA A 87 2.58 2.37 5.09
CA ALA A 87 1.37 3.11 5.45
C ALA A 87 0.89 3.97 4.27
N ALA A 88 1.79 4.64 3.54
CA ALA A 88 1.44 5.43 2.37
C ALA A 88 0.83 4.56 1.25
N GLN A 89 1.39 3.38 0.98
CA GLN A 89 0.82 2.44 0.02
C GLN A 89 -0.58 1.99 0.45
N ALA A 90 -0.75 1.61 1.71
CA ALA A 90 -2.06 1.24 2.25
C ALA A 90 -3.09 2.37 2.18
N PHE A 91 -2.65 3.61 2.37
CA PHE A 91 -3.50 4.79 2.30
C PHE A 91 -4.05 5.03 0.88
N ILE A 92 -3.21 4.87 -0.15
CA ILE A 92 -3.65 5.01 -1.55
C ILE A 92 -4.74 3.99 -1.88
N PHE A 93 -4.54 2.71 -1.51
CA PHE A 93 -5.54 1.66 -1.71
C PHE A 93 -6.83 1.93 -0.92
N PHE A 94 -6.71 2.47 0.30
CA PHE A 94 -7.86 2.83 1.12
C PHE A 94 -8.72 3.92 0.48
N ILE A 95 -8.11 5.04 0.03
CA ILE A 95 -8.85 6.13 -0.61
C ILE A 95 -9.50 5.68 -1.92
N ALA A 96 -8.72 4.98 -2.77
CA ALA A 96 -9.23 4.49 -4.06
C ALA A 96 -10.41 3.53 -3.88
N GLY A 97 -10.36 2.66 -2.87
CA GLY A 97 -11.46 1.74 -2.54
C GLY A 97 -12.64 2.43 -1.88
N TYR A 98 -12.40 3.44 -1.05
CA TYR A 98 -13.43 4.18 -0.33
C TYR A 98 -14.32 5.00 -1.27
N GLU A 99 -13.71 5.77 -2.19
CA GLU A 99 -14.45 6.62 -3.13
C GLU A 99 -15.33 5.78 -4.09
N THR A 100 -14.78 4.68 -4.61
CA THR A 100 -15.50 3.80 -5.55
C THR A 100 -16.62 3.01 -4.89
N THR A 101 -16.37 2.43 -3.72
CA THR A 101 -17.37 1.58 -3.05
C THR A 101 -18.47 2.40 -2.40
N SER A 102 -18.15 3.55 -1.78
CA SER A 102 -19.17 4.40 -1.14
C SER A 102 -20.18 4.97 -2.14
N SER A 103 -19.74 5.32 -3.35
CA SER A 103 -20.61 5.82 -4.42
C SER A 103 -21.55 4.76 -5.03
N THR A 104 -21.28 3.48 -4.81
CA THR A 104 -22.07 2.37 -5.38
C THR A 104 -23.21 1.93 -4.46
N VAL A 105 -23.06 2.12 -3.15
CA VAL A 105 -24.07 1.73 -2.13
C VAL A 105 -25.02 2.89 -1.80
N GLN A 106 -24.83 4.05 -2.43
CA GLN A 106 -25.64 5.25 -2.21
C GLN A 106 -26.89 5.29 -3.10
#